data_AF-A0A3D4BKT0-F1
#
_entry.id   AF-A0A3D4BKT0-F1
#
_cell.length_a   1.000
_cell.length_b   1.000
_cell.length_c   1.000
_cell.angle_alpha   90.00
_cell.angle_beta   90.00
_cell.angle_gamma   90.00
#
_symmetry.space_group_name_H-M   'P 1'
#
loop_
_entity.id
_entity.type
_entity.pdbx_description
1 polymer ?
#
loop_
_entity_poly.entity_id
_entity_poly.type
_entity_poly.pdbx_seq_one_letter_code
_entity_poly.pdbx_strand_id
1 'polypeptide(L)'
;DENQLHAAVVELIAMDNAEIKYSTVQNWYPGNKEGKGGVFNFVTKRGICEKNAKISWTQVETGSAVTWKYPSVVLKGDNSIGEFYSIAVTNNFQQADTGTKMVHLGKNTKSTIISKGI
;
A
#
# COMPACT_ATOMS: atom_id res chain seq x y z
N ASP A 1 -6.76 -28.28 -3.54
CA ASP A 1 -5.87 -27.23 -3.00
C ASP A 1 -5.47 -26.28 -4.11
N GLU A 2 -6.34 -25.32 -4.43
CA GLU A 2 -6.02 -24.26 -5.39
C GLU A 2 -6.03 -22.92 -4.65
N ASN A 3 -4.91 -22.21 -4.75
CA ASN A 3 -4.79 -20.83 -4.31
C ASN A 3 -5.14 -19.91 -5.48
N GLN A 4 -5.81 -18.80 -5.18
CA GLN A 4 -6.10 -17.78 -6.19
C GLN A 4 -5.06 -16.67 -6.11
N LEU A 5 -4.59 -16.19 -7.26
CA LEU A 5 -3.64 -15.09 -7.33
C LEU A 5 -4.35 -13.78 -7.68
N HIS A 6 -4.23 -12.79 -6.79
CA HIS A 6 -4.51 -11.40 -7.09
C HIS A 6 -3.19 -10.64 -7.28
N ALA A 7 -2.90 -10.28 -8.52
CA ALA A 7 -1.79 -9.40 -8.88
C ALA A 7 -2.34 -8.13 -9.52
N ALA A 8 -1.92 -6.97 -9.03
CA ALA A 8 -2.38 -5.69 -9.55
C ALA A 8 -1.28 -4.63 -9.48
N VAL A 9 -1.38 -3.64 -10.36
CA VAL A 9 -0.50 -2.47 -10.42
C VAL A 9 -1.33 -1.20 -10.30
N VAL A 10 -0.89 -0.26 -9.47
CA VAL A 10 -1.48 1.07 -9.34
C VAL A 10 -0.41 2.13 -9.50
N GLU A 11 -0.64 3.09 -10.40
CA GLU A 11 0.20 4.27 -10.58
C GLU A 11 -0.64 5.53 -10.31
N LEU A 12 -0.15 6.40 -9.44
CA LEU A 12 -0.75 7.71 -9.16
C LEU A 12 0.25 8.80 -9.54
N ILE A 13 -0.19 9.81 -10.29
CA ILE A 13 0.64 10.94 -10.69
C ILE A 13 -0.06 12.22 -10.22
N ALA A 14 0.44 12.83 -9.14
CA ALA A 14 -0.04 14.10 -8.65
C ALA A 14 0.77 15.22 -9.29
N MET A 15 0.13 15.94 -10.22
CA MET A 15 0.69 17.09 -10.92
C MET A 15 0.91 18.28 -9.96
N ASP A 16 1.53 19.35 -10.45
CA ASP A 16 1.85 20.52 -9.64
C ASP A 16 0.63 21.06 -8.86
N ASN A 17 0.81 21.26 -7.55
CA ASN A 17 -0.22 21.71 -6.60
C ASN A 17 -1.45 20.78 -6.49
N ALA A 18 -1.42 19.57 -7.04
CA ALA A 18 -2.51 18.60 -6.94
C ALA A 18 -2.43 17.80 -5.63
N GLU A 19 -3.59 17.35 -5.15
CA GLU A 19 -3.71 16.41 -4.04
C GLU A 19 -4.47 15.15 -4.48
N ILE A 20 -3.87 13.97 -4.25
CA ILE A 20 -4.53 12.69 -4.44
C ILE A 20 -4.70 12.00 -3.08
N LYS A 21 -5.94 11.60 -2.79
CA LYS A 21 -6.27 10.72 -1.66
C LYS A 21 -6.68 9.37 -2.20
N TYR A 22 -5.92 8.33 -1.87
CA TYR A 22 -6.15 6.98 -2.35
C TYR A 22 -6.37 6.04 -1.18
N SER A 23 -7.57 5.44 -1.13
CA SER A 23 -7.98 4.55 -0.05
C SER A 23 -8.30 3.17 -0.59
N THR A 24 -7.77 2.11 0.03
CA THR A 24 -8.10 0.73 -0.31
C THR A 24 -8.51 -0.07 0.91
N VAL A 25 -9.64 -0.76 0.81
CA VAL A 25 -10.08 -1.79 1.75
C VAL A 25 -10.09 -3.12 1.01
N GLN A 26 -9.39 -4.12 1.54
CA GLN A 26 -9.34 -5.45 0.95
C GLN A 26 -9.71 -6.51 1.97
N ASN A 27 -10.62 -7.40 1.58
CA ASN A 27 -11.05 -8.55 2.37
C ASN A 27 -11.09 -9.77 1.45
N TRP A 28 -10.19 -10.71 1.67
CA TRP A 28 -10.04 -11.90 0.84
C TRP A 28 -10.44 -13.18 1.57
N TYR A 29 -10.43 -14.31 0.84
CA TYR A 29 -10.59 -15.63 1.43
C TYR A 29 -9.24 -16.15 1.97
N PRO A 30 -9.12 -16.52 3.26
CA PRO A 30 -7.84 -16.84 3.90
C PRO A 30 -7.39 -18.29 3.70
N GLY A 31 -8.22 -19.10 3.05
CA GLY A 31 -8.09 -20.55 3.07
C GLY A 31 -8.94 -21.18 4.17
N ASN A 32 -8.90 -22.51 4.23
CA ASN A 32 -9.64 -23.27 5.23
C ASN A 32 -8.94 -23.24 6.60
N LYS A 33 -9.49 -23.95 7.58
CA LYS A 33 -8.98 -23.99 8.97
C LYS A 33 -7.57 -24.59 9.10
N GLU A 34 -7.10 -25.33 8.10
CA GLU A 34 -5.76 -25.93 8.04
C GLU A 34 -4.79 -25.05 7.25
N GLY A 35 -5.20 -23.84 6.82
CA GLY A 35 -4.39 -22.94 6.01
C GLY A 35 -4.26 -23.35 4.53
N LYS A 36 -5.15 -24.24 4.03
CA LYS A 36 -5.14 -24.67 2.63
C LYS A 36 -6.07 -23.81 1.76
N GLY A 37 -5.58 -23.44 0.58
CA GLY A 37 -6.28 -22.54 -0.32
C GLY A 37 -6.14 -21.07 0.13
N GLY A 38 -6.99 -20.22 -0.43
CA GLY A 38 -6.99 -18.79 -0.12
C GLY A 38 -6.32 -17.94 -1.20
N VAL A 39 -6.29 -16.64 -0.95
CA VAL A 39 -5.79 -15.66 -1.91
C VAL A 39 -4.35 -15.27 -1.60
N PHE A 40 -3.50 -15.32 -2.62
CA PHE A 40 -2.21 -14.64 -2.66
C PHE A 40 -2.39 -13.25 -3.24
N ASN A 41 -1.96 -12.24 -2.50
CA ASN A 41 -2.24 -10.85 -2.78
C ASN A 41 -0.94 -10.07 -2.96
N PHE A 42 -0.50 -9.97 -4.21
CA PHE A 42 0.79 -9.40 -4.60
C PHE A 42 0.55 -8.15 -5.44
N VAL A 43 0.45 -7.01 -4.77
CA VAL A 43 0.09 -5.75 -5.41
C VAL A 43 1.27 -4.79 -5.34
N THR A 44 1.66 -4.24 -6.48
CA THR A 44 2.66 -3.18 -6.58
C THR A 44 1.95 -1.86 -6.80
N LYS A 45 2.35 -0.82 -6.06
CA LYS A 45 1.73 0.48 -6.20
C LYS A 45 2.78 1.58 -6.08
N ARG A 46 2.64 2.66 -6.84
CA ARG A 46 3.54 3.82 -6.78
C ARG A 46 2.77 5.12 -6.97
N GLY A 47 3.15 6.13 -6.21
CA GLY A 47 2.78 7.53 -6.41
C GLY A 47 3.98 8.37 -6.85
N ILE A 48 3.75 9.36 -7.70
CA ILE A 48 4.72 10.41 -8.04
C ILE A 48 4.10 11.75 -7.65
N CYS A 49 4.79 12.53 -6.81
CA CYS A 49 4.40 13.89 -6.48
C CYS A 49 5.31 14.89 -7.21
N GLU A 50 4.72 15.74 -8.04
CA GLU A 50 5.38 16.92 -8.61
C GLU A 50 5.38 18.09 -7.61
N LYS A 51 5.62 19.32 -8.06
CA LYS A 51 5.90 20.46 -7.16
C LYS A 51 4.68 20.82 -6.32
N ASN A 52 4.88 21.02 -5.01
CA ASN A 52 3.82 21.28 -4.03
C ASN A 52 2.69 20.23 -4.06
N ALA A 53 2.90 19.07 -4.65
CA ALA A 53 1.88 18.04 -4.77
C ALA A 53 1.83 17.18 -3.51
N LYS A 54 0.65 16.65 -3.22
CA LYS A 54 0.42 15.80 -2.06
C LYS A 54 -0.24 14.49 -2.47
N ILE A 55 0.27 13.39 -1.90
CA ILE A 55 -0.31 12.07 -2.06
C ILE A 55 -0.52 11.48 -0.66
N SER A 56 -1.76 11.13 -0.34
CA SER A 56 -2.14 10.49 0.93
C SER A 56 -2.77 9.12 0.68
N TRP A 57 -2.17 8.09 1.27
CA TRP A 57 -2.56 6.70 1.08
C TRP A 57 -3.12 6.15 2.37
N THR A 58 -4.26 5.48 2.27
CA THR A 58 -4.85 4.76 3.39
C THR A 58 -5.17 3.34 2.95
N GLN A 59 -4.63 2.36 3.66
CA GLN A 59 -4.93 0.96 3.38
C GLN A 59 -5.35 0.19 4.62
N VAL A 60 -6.35 -0.65 4.42
CA VAL A 60 -6.77 -1.68 5.37
C VAL A 60 -6.81 -2.99 4.61
N GLU A 61 -6.10 -4.00 5.10
CA GLU A 61 -6.05 -5.30 4.47
C GLU A 61 -6.25 -6.43 5.48
N THR A 62 -7.07 -7.39 5.05
CA THR A 62 -7.36 -8.60 5.80
C THR A 62 -7.78 -9.74 4.86
N GLY A 63 -7.89 -10.94 5.40
CA GLY A 63 -8.52 -12.06 4.72
C GLY A 63 -7.65 -12.81 3.70
N SER A 64 -6.48 -12.33 3.27
CA SER A 64 -5.62 -13.11 2.35
C SER A 64 -4.86 -14.21 3.08
N ALA A 65 -4.57 -15.33 2.41
CA ALA A 65 -3.63 -16.33 2.94
C ALA A 65 -2.22 -15.75 3.03
N VAL A 66 -1.76 -15.08 1.97
CA VAL A 66 -0.49 -14.34 1.94
C VAL A 66 -0.72 -13.00 1.28
N THR A 67 -0.27 -11.93 1.93
CA THR A 67 -0.18 -10.60 1.36
C THR A 67 1.28 -10.18 1.30
N TRP A 68 1.70 -9.66 0.15
CA TRP A 68 3.00 -9.01 0.01
C TRP A 68 2.88 -7.71 -0.78
N LYS A 69 3.12 -6.58 -0.12
CA LYS A 69 2.96 -5.25 -0.73
C LYS A 69 3.94 -4.22 -0.19
N TYR A 70 4.57 -3.50 -1.11
CA TYR A 70 5.48 -2.39 -0.82
C TYR A 70 5.12 -1.16 -1.67
N PRO A 71 3.97 -0.51 -1.41
CA PRO A 71 3.65 0.76 -2.01
C PRO A 71 4.74 1.81 -1.79
N SER A 72 4.85 2.73 -2.74
CA SER A 72 5.86 3.79 -2.66
C SER A 72 5.33 5.14 -3.10
N VAL A 73 5.94 6.21 -2.60
CA VAL A 73 5.76 7.57 -3.12
C VAL A 73 7.11 8.16 -3.47
N VAL A 74 7.25 8.62 -4.71
CA VAL A 74 8.39 9.38 -5.20
C VAL A 74 8.06 10.87 -5.08
N LEU A 75 8.71 11.52 -4.13
CA LEU A 75 8.58 12.95 -3.85
C LEU A 75 9.55 13.71 -4.76
N LYS A 76 9.14 13.84 -6.02
CA LYS A 76 9.96 14.35 -7.12
C LYS A 76 10.06 15.87 -7.10
N GLY A 77 8.94 16.57 -6.94
CA GLY A 77 8.90 18.02 -6.92
C GLY A 77 9.26 18.62 -5.57
N ASP A 78 9.76 19.86 -5.59
CA ASP A 78 10.02 20.64 -4.38
C ASP A 78 8.74 20.83 -3.56
N ASN A 79 8.88 20.78 -2.23
CA ASN A 79 7.81 20.87 -1.23
C ASN A 79 6.72 19.78 -1.36
N SER A 80 6.98 18.68 -2.08
CA SER A 80 6.02 17.58 -2.17
C SER A 80 5.87 16.81 -0.87
N ILE A 81 4.67 16.26 -0.65
CA ILE A 81 4.27 15.58 0.58
C ILE A 81 3.74 14.18 0.28
N GLY A 82 4.24 13.18 1.02
CA GLY A 82 3.79 11.79 0.93
C GLY A 82 3.31 11.26 2.28
N GLU A 83 2.07 10.81 2.36
CA GLU A 83 1.53 10.24 3.60
C GLU A 83 1.04 8.82 3.35
N PHE A 84 1.34 7.93 4.28
CA PHE A 84 0.91 6.54 4.22
C PHE A 84 0.40 6.07 5.56
N TYR A 85 -0.83 5.57 5.56
CA TYR A 85 -1.52 5.02 6.72
C TYR A 85 -1.92 3.59 6.40
N SER A 86 -1.50 2.63 7.22
CA SER A 86 -1.80 1.20 7.00
C SER A 86 -2.23 0.49 8.27
N ILE A 87 -3.21 -0.40 8.08
CA ILE A 87 -3.63 -1.39 9.07
C ILE A 87 -3.64 -2.75 8.38
N ALA A 88 -2.87 -3.70 8.91
CA ALA A 88 -2.90 -5.10 8.49
C ALA A 88 -3.52 -5.93 9.62
N VAL A 89 -4.55 -6.72 9.30
CA VAL A 89 -5.22 -7.61 10.26
C VAL A 89 -5.06 -9.05 9.81
N THR A 90 -4.35 -9.83 10.60
CA THR A 90 -4.06 -11.25 10.32
C THR A 90 -4.62 -12.16 11.40
N ASN A 91 -4.99 -13.38 11.01
CA ASN A 91 -5.46 -14.41 11.93
C ASN A 91 -4.99 -15.81 11.46
N ASN A 92 -4.90 -16.77 12.39
CA ASN A 92 -4.53 -18.15 12.11
C ASN A 92 -3.23 -18.28 11.28
N PHE A 93 -3.32 -18.86 10.08
CA PHE A 93 -2.19 -19.15 9.19
C PHE A 93 -1.89 -18.05 8.17
N GLN A 94 -2.53 -16.88 8.29
CA GLN A 94 -2.30 -15.77 7.37
C GLN A 94 -0.93 -15.14 7.56
N GLN A 95 -0.35 -14.66 6.46
CA GLN A 95 0.90 -13.91 6.46
C GLN A 95 0.69 -12.56 5.78
N ALA A 96 1.13 -11.49 6.44
CA ALA A 96 1.11 -10.14 5.88
C ALA A 96 2.52 -9.54 5.94
N ASP A 97 3.17 -9.49 4.77
CA ASP A 97 4.40 -8.74 4.56
C ASP A 97 4.05 -7.42 3.87
N THR A 98 3.87 -6.37 4.69
CA THR A 98 3.39 -5.08 4.20
C THR A 98 4.32 -3.98 4.67
N GLY A 99 4.75 -3.15 3.75
CA GLY A 99 5.68 -2.06 4.01
C GLY A 99 5.37 -0.85 3.15
N THR A 100 6.19 0.18 3.27
CA THR A 100 6.11 1.37 2.41
C THR A 100 7.47 1.99 2.22
N LYS A 101 7.67 2.62 1.05
CA LYS A 101 8.89 3.36 0.72
C LYS A 101 8.57 4.79 0.32
N MET A 102 9.24 5.74 0.96
CA MET A 102 9.20 7.17 0.59
C MET A 102 10.54 7.54 -0.02
N VAL A 103 10.54 8.07 -1.25
CA VAL A 103 11.76 8.44 -1.98
C VAL A 103 11.80 9.96 -2.13
N HIS A 104 12.70 10.62 -1.41
CA HIS A 104 12.85 12.07 -1.39
C HIS A 104 13.85 12.52 -2.45
N LEU A 105 13.38 13.23 -3.49
CA LEU A 105 14.23 13.78 -4.56
C LEU A 105 14.18 15.32 -4.58
N GLY A 106 12.99 15.90 -4.38
CA GLY A 106 12.80 17.35 -4.32
C GLY A 106 13.28 17.97 -3.00
N LYS A 107 13.51 19.28 -3.01
CA LYS A 107 13.86 20.06 -1.81
C LYS A 107 12.64 20.20 -0.88
N ASN A 108 12.89 20.25 0.42
CA ASN A 108 11.86 20.45 1.46
C ASN A 108 10.70 19.45 1.41
N THR A 109 10.94 18.25 0.88
CA THR A 109 9.94 17.18 0.81
C THR A 109 9.68 16.60 2.19
N LYS A 110 8.45 16.16 2.44
CA LYS A 110 8.03 15.62 3.75
C LYS A 110 7.30 14.30 3.56
N SER A 111 7.49 13.38 4.50
CA SER A 111 6.71 12.16 4.51
C SER A 111 6.30 11.70 5.89
N THR A 112 5.15 11.05 5.98
CA THR A 112 4.65 10.38 7.19
C THR A 112 4.28 8.94 6.85
N ILE A 113 4.77 7.98 7.63
CA ILE A 113 4.37 6.57 7.55
C ILE A 113 3.81 6.17 8.92
N ILE A 114 2.56 5.69 8.93
CA ILE A 114 1.93 5.05 10.07
C ILE A 114 1.52 3.65 9.65
N SER A 115 2.04 2.65 10.36
CA SER A 115 1.71 1.24 10.14
C SER A 115 1.33 0.58 11.45
N LYS A 116 0.24 -0.19 11.43
CA LYS A 116 -0.24 -0.97 12.56
C LYS A 116 -0.64 -2.38 12.12
N GLY A 117 -0.01 -3.38 12.71
CA GLY A 117 -0.43 -4.78 12.62
C GLY A 117 -1.33 -5.16 13.79
N ILE A 118 -2.34 -5.98 13.54
CA ILE A 118 -3.25 -6.57 14.55
C ILE A 118 -3.35 -8.07 14.31
#